data_AF-A0A2N5YW81-F1
#
_entry.id   AF-A0A2N5YW81-F1
#
_cell.length_a   1.000
_cell.length_b   1.000
_cell.length_c   1.000
_cell.angle_alpha   90.00
_cell.angle_beta   90.00
_cell.angle_gamma   90.00
#
_symmetry.space_group_name_H-M   'P 1'
#
loop_
_entity.id
_entity.type
_entity.pdbx_description
1 polymer ?
#
loop_
_entity_poly.entity_id
_entity_poly.type
_entity_poly.pdbx_seq_one_letter_code
_entity_poly.pdbx_strand_id
1 'polypeptide(L)'
;MKILNYLFLVVSLVCAAIGIYNQVEFVPYTELDILSQRDWLYYHDLSMNLGYFALFGGLIGLIGGIFSIIKKHKIGYITIALALVSLIFGLLQATHMFS
;
A
#
# COMPACT_ATOMS: atom_id res chain seq x y z
N MET A 1 9.46 -23.02 -8.41
CA MET A 1 9.36 -21.54 -8.32
C MET A 1 8.82 -21.07 -6.96
N LYS A 2 9.20 -21.72 -5.84
CA LYS A 2 8.69 -21.35 -4.51
C LYS A 2 9.18 -19.96 -4.06
N ILE A 3 10.43 -19.63 -4.38
CA ILE A 3 11.06 -18.34 -4.08
C ILE A 3 10.29 -17.16 -4.66
N LEU A 4 9.83 -17.23 -5.91
CA LEU A 4 9.08 -16.14 -6.54
C LEU A 4 7.75 -15.88 -5.81
N ASN A 5 7.05 -16.93 -5.38
CA ASN A 5 5.80 -16.79 -4.64
C ASN A 5 6.01 -16.17 -3.26
N TYR A 6 7.11 -16.52 -2.57
CA TYR A 6 7.49 -15.87 -1.33
C TYR A 6 7.85 -14.40 -1.54
N LEU A 7 8.49 -14.06 -2.65
CA LEU A 7 8.81 -12.68 -2.99
C LEU A 7 7.52 -11.85 -3.17
N PHE A 8 6.53 -12.36 -3.91
CA PHE A 8 5.22 -11.69 -4.01
C PHE A 8 4.52 -11.56 -2.67
N LEU A 9 4.59 -12.59 -1.80
CA LEU A 9 4.04 -12.50 -0.45
C LEU A 9 4.69 -11.38 0.36
N VAL A 10 6.02 -11.29 0.36
CA VAL A 10 6.77 -10.26 1.11
C VAL A 10 6.44 -8.87 0.57
N VAL A 11 6.39 -8.71 -0.75
CA VAL A 11 6.00 -7.42 -1.38
C VAL A 11 4.58 -7.03 -0.96
N SER A 12 3.60 -7.93 -1.07
CA SER A 12 2.22 -7.66 -0.63
C SER A 12 2.16 -7.29 0.85
N LEU A 13 2.93 -7.96 1.70
CA LEU A 13 2.96 -7.71 3.14
C LEU A 13 3.51 -6.32 3.46
N VAL A 14 4.65 -5.95 2.86
CA VAL A 14 5.29 -4.64 3.08
C VAL A 14 4.39 -3.52 2.57
N CYS A 15 3.80 -3.66 1.38
CA CYS A 15 2.92 -2.64 0.82
C CYS A 15 1.60 -2.52 1.60
N ALA A 16 1.05 -3.62 2.11
CA ALA A 16 -0.10 -3.56 3.02
C ALA A 16 0.25 -2.82 4.33
N ALA A 17 1.42 -3.08 4.91
CA ALA A 17 1.88 -2.39 6.11
C ALA A 17 2.07 -0.88 5.86
N ILE A 18 2.65 -0.50 4.71
CA ILE A 18 2.79 0.91 4.30
C ILE A 18 1.42 1.57 4.16
N GLY A 19 0.47 0.91 3.49
CA GLY A 19 -0.90 1.42 3.33
C GLY A 19 -1.60 1.64 4.67
N ILE A 20 -1.48 0.68 5.60
CA ILE A 20 -2.04 0.80 6.96
C ILE A 20 -1.37 1.94 7.72
N TYR A 21 -0.03 2.00 7.72
CA TYR A 21 0.74 3.04 8.41
C TYR A 21 0.31 4.44 7.98
N ASN A 22 0.20 4.65 6.66
CA ASN A 22 -0.15 5.95 6.11
C ASN A 22 -1.59 6.38 6.47
N GLN A 23 -2.49 5.43 6.77
CA GLN A 23 -3.85 5.75 7.24
C GLN A 23 -3.91 6.14 8.71
N VAL A 24 -2.99 5.60 9.52
CA VAL A 24 -2.99 5.82 10.98
C VAL A 24 -2.23 7.08 11.36
N GLU A 25 -1.06 7.30 10.74
CA GLU A 25 -0.08 8.26 11.25
C GLU A 25 -0.15 9.64 10.56
N PHE A 26 -0.81 9.72 9.41
CA PHE A 26 -0.54 10.80 8.46
C PHE A 26 -1.69 11.82 8.30
N VAL A 27 -2.09 12.42 9.42
CA VAL A 27 -2.76 13.75 9.40
C VAL A 27 -2.22 14.56 10.58
N PRO A 28 -1.18 15.40 10.39
CA PRO A 28 -0.95 16.49 11.32
C PRO A 28 -2.14 17.45 11.13
N TYR A 29 -3.10 17.41 12.06
CA TYR A 29 -4.05 18.51 12.24
C TYR A 29 -3.23 19.74 12.57
N THR A 30 -2.90 20.53 11.55
CA THR A 30 -2.27 21.84 11.71
C THR A 30 -3.31 22.80 12.28
N GLU A 31 -3.56 22.68 13.57
CA GLU A 31 -4.02 23.83 14.33
C GLU A 31 -2.86 24.83 14.36
N LEU A 32 -3.03 25.90 13.59
CA LEU A 32 -2.56 27.24 13.96
C LEU A 32 -1.10 27.33 14.40
N ASP A 33 -0.16 27.15 13.48
CA ASP A 33 1.04 27.98 13.54
C ASP A 33 1.70 28.08 12.16
N ILE A 34 2.53 29.11 11.99
CA ILE A 34 3.16 29.54 10.73
C ILE A 34 4.23 28.54 10.23
N LEU A 35 4.14 27.27 10.63
CA LEU A 35 4.89 26.12 10.14
C LEU A 35 4.45 25.80 8.70
N SER A 36 5.11 26.56 7.82
CA SER A 36 5.24 26.54 6.38
C SER A 36 4.31 25.61 5.58
N GLN A 37 3.56 26.21 4.66
CA GLN A 37 2.92 25.54 3.53
C GLN A 37 3.84 24.52 2.82
N ARG A 38 5.15 24.72 2.88
CA ARG A 38 6.17 23.80 2.37
C ARG A 38 6.19 22.48 3.14
N ASP A 39 6.08 22.49 4.46
CA ASP A 39 6.06 21.27 5.27
C ASP A 39 4.75 20.52 5.06
N TRP A 40 3.62 21.24 4.97
CA TRP A 40 2.34 20.63 4.59
C TRP A 40 2.42 19.97 3.20
N LEU A 41 2.94 20.66 2.19
CA LEU A 41 3.13 20.12 0.84
C LEU A 41 4.06 18.89 0.85
N TYR A 42 5.15 18.96 1.61
CA TYR A 42 6.09 17.84 1.73
C TYR A 42 5.42 16.59 2.32
N TYR A 43 4.69 16.76 3.42
CA TYR A 43 3.96 15.66 4.04
C TYR A 43 2.86 15.16 3.10
N HIS A 44 2.09 16.04 2.48
CA HIS A 44 1.07 15.68 1.50
C HIS A 44 1.63 14.82 0.36
N ASP A 45 2.72 15.27 -0.27
CA ASP A 45 3.39 14.55 -1.35
C ASP A 45 3.94 13.20 -0.88
N LEU A 46 4.50 13.13 0.34
CA LEU A 46 4.97 11.89 0.93
C LEU A 46 3.80 10.90 1.13
N SER A 47 2.67 11.35 1.65
CA SER A 47 1.48 10.52 1.82
C SER A 47 0.96 9.99 0.48
N MET A 48 0.90 10.85 -0.54
CA MET A 48 0.50 10.45 -1.89
C MET A 48 1.44 9.39 -2.48
N ASN A 49 2.75 9.58 -2.32
CA ASN A 49 3.76 8.63 -2.78
C ASN A 49 3.64 7.27 -2.08
N LEU A 50 3.45 7.25 -0.76
CA LEU A 50 3.20 6.02 -0.01
C LEU A 50 1.90 5.32 -0.47
N GLY A 51 0.86 6.10 -0.76
CA GLY A 51 -0.37 5.63 -1.38
C GLY A 51 -0.13 4.94 -2.73
N TYR A 52 0.68 5.55 -3.61
CA TYR A 52 1.05 4.94 -4.88
C TYR A 52 1.86 3.65 -4.72
N PHE A 53 2.80 3.61 -3.76
CA PHE A 53 3.54 2.38 -3.46
C PHE A 53 2.62 1.26 -2.96
N ALA A 54 1.66 1.57 -2.09
CA ALA A 54 0.66 0.61 -1.64
C ALA A 54 -0.24 0.13 -2.79
N LEU A 55 -0.64 1.03 -3.70
CA LEU A 55 -1.47 0.71 -4.85
C LEU A 55 -0.75 -0.21 -5.85
N PHE A 56 0.42 0.20 -6.34
CA PHE A 56 1.17 -0.59 -7.33
C PHE A 56 1.72 -1.88 -6.72
N GLY A 57 2.19 -1.84 -5.47
CA GLY A 57 2.61 -3.02 -4.75
C GLY A 57 1.47 -4.03 -4.55
N GLY A 58 0.27 -3.53 -4.24
CA GLY A 58 -0.95 -4.34 -4.19
C GLY A 58 -1.30 -4.96 -5.55
N LEU A 59 -1.22 -4.22 -6.67
CA LEU A 59 -1.44 -4.79 -8.01
C LEU A 59 -0.45 -5.91 -8.35
N ILE A 60 0.84 -5.69 -8.10
CA ILE A 60 1.90 -6.69 -8.33
C ILE A 60 1.65 -7.93 -7.47
N GLY A 61 1.33 -7.71 -6.19
CA GLY A 61 0.97 -8.76 -5.25
C GLY A 61 -0.24 -9.57 -5.69
N LEU A 62 -1.26 -8.92 -6.24
CA LEU A 62 -2.49 -9.57 -6.71
C LEU A 62 -2.21 -10.47 -7.92
N ILE A 63 -1.47 -9.96 -8.90
CA ILE A 63 -1.02 -10.73 -10.08
C ILE A 63 -0.17 -11.93 -9.63
N GLY A 64 0.79 -11.70 -8.74
CA GLY A 64 1.67 -12.74 -8.20
C GLY A 64 0.93 -13.81 -7.38
N GLY A 65 -0.09 -13.40 -6.63
CA GLY A 65 -0.96 -14.28 -5.86
C GLY A 65 -1.85 -15.15 -6.75
N ILE A 66 -2.47 -14.57 -7.79
CA ILE A 66 -3.25 -15.32 -8.80
C ILE A 66 -2.36 -16.36 -9.48
N PHE A 67 -1.16 -15.96 -9.91
CA PHE A 67 -0.19 -16.86 -10.52
C PHE A 67 0.21 -18.01 -9.57
N SER A 68 0.37 -17.72 -8.27
CA SER A 68 0.66 -18.72 -7.25
C SER A 68 -0.47 -19.74 -7.08
N ILE A 69 -1.73 -19.29 -7.13
CA ILE A 69 -2.92 -20.17 -7.06
C ILE A 69 -3.01 -21.07 -8.30
N ILE A 70 -2.80 -20.52 -9.50
CA ILE A 70 -2.80 -21.31 -10.75
C ILE A 70 -1.79 -22.46 -10.66
N LYS A 71 -0.64 -22.20 -10.02
CA LYS A 71 0.40 -23.21 -9.74
C LYS A 71 0.12 -24.09 -8.51
N LYS A 72 -1.11 -24.07 -7.99
CA LYS A 72 -1.58 -24.86 -6.84
C LYS A 72 -0.80 -24.60 -5.54
N HIS A 73 -0.17 -23.44 -5.40
CA HIS A 73 0.49 -23.03 -4.16
C HIS A 73 -0.49 -22.30 -3.25
N LYS A 74 -0.80 -22.91 -2.10
CA LYS A 74 -1.77 -22.37 -1.12
C LYS A 74 -1.41 -20.97 -0.58
N ILE A 75 -0.12 -20.59 -0.64
CA ILE A 75 0.36 -19.27 -0.23
C ILE A 75 -0.28 -18.15 -1.06
N GLY A 76 -0.67 -18.43 -2.32
CA GLY A 76 -1.27 -17.43 -3.21
C GLY A 76 -2.55 -16.80 -2.66
N TYR A 77 -3.36 -17.54 -1.89
CA TYR A 77 -4.55 -16.96 -1.24
C TYR A 77 -4.20 -15.88 -0.22
N ILE A 78 -3.15 -16.12 0.59
CA ILE A 78 -2.66 -15.16 1.58
C ILE A 78 -2.06 -13.94 0.86
N THR A 79 -1.29 -14.18 -0.20
CA THR A 79 -0.72 -13.10 -1.03
C THR A 79 -1.81 -12.22 -1.63
N ILE A 80 -2.91 -12.79 -2.13
CA ILE A 80 -4.06 -12.03 -2.66
C ILE A 80 -4.74 -11.23 -1.55
N ALA A 81 -4.99 -11.84 -0.38
CA ALA A 81 -5.63 -11.13 0.73
C ALA A 81 -4.82 -9.88 1.13
N LEU A 82 -3.50 -10.02 1.29
CA LEU A 82 -2.61 -8.90 1.59
C LEU A 82 -2.54 -7.88 0.45
N ALA A 83 -2.50 -8.35 -0.80
CA ALA A 83 -2.51 -7.49 -1.97
C ALA A 83 -3.78 -6.65 -2.08
N LEU A 84 -4.95 -7.22 -1.76
CA LEU A 84 -6.22 -6.52 -1.73
C LEU A 84 -6.24 -5.45 -0.64
N VAL A 85 -5.75 -5.76 0.56
CA VAL A 85 -5.61 -4.78 1.65
C VAL A 85 -4.72 -3.61 1.21
N SER A 86 -3.56 -3.91 0.63
CA SER A 86 -2.64 -2.90 0.07
C SER A 86 -3.30 -2.05 -1.01
N LEU A 87 -4.04 -2.68 -1.93
CA LEU A 87 -4.76 -2.01 -3.02
C LEU A 87 -5.83 -1.06 -2.49
N ILE A 88 -6.64 -1.51 -1.52
CA ILE A 88 -7.69 -0.70 -0.93
C ILE A 88 -7.06 0.54 -0.31
N PHE A 89 -6.06 0.38 0.57
CA PHE A 89 -5.43 1.53 1.21
C PHE A 89 -4.70 2.46 0.24
N GLY A 90 -4.04 1.88 -0.78
CA GLY A 90 -3.44 2.65 -1.86
C GLY A 90 -4.47 3.47 -2.63
N LEU A 91 -5.63 2.89 -2.98
CA LEU A 91 -6.72 3.60 -3.65
C LEU A 91 -7.28 4.72 -2.78
N LEU A 92 -7.57 4.44 -1.50
CA LEU A 92 -8.11 5.44 -0.56
C LEU A 92 -7.24 6.69 -0.49
N GLN A 93 -5.91 6.54 -0.51
CA GLN A 93 -4.96 7.67 -0.46
C GLN A 93 -4.65 8.27 -1.83
N ALA A 94 -4.17 7.45 -2.77
CA ALA A 94 -3.60 7.92 -4.03
C ALA A 94 -4.62 8.55 -5.00
N THR A 95 -5.92 8.36 -4.74
CA THR A 95 -7.00 8.87 -5.60
C THR A 95 -7.83 9.98 -4.96
N HIS A 96 -7.49 10.43 -3.74
CA HIS A 96 -8.29 11.38 -2.96
C HIS A 96 -9.76 10.98 -2.77
N MET A 97 -10.13 9.70 -2.96
CA MET A 97 -11.53 9.27 -2.86
C MET A 97 -12.16 9.51 -1.48
N PHE A 98 -11.33 9.74 -0.45
CA PHE A 98 -11.78 9.98 0.93
C PHE A 98 -10.99 11.09 1.68
N SER A 99 -10.33 12.03 0.96
CA SER A 99 -9.70 13.20 1.61
C SER A 99 -10.66 14.38 1.77
#